data_AF-A0A932X0D8-F1
#
_entry.id   AF-A0A932X0D8-F1
#
_cell.length_a   1.000
_cell.length_b   1.000
_cell.length_c   1.000
_cell.angle_alpha   90.00
_cell.angle_beta   90.00
_cell.angle_gamma   90.00
#
_symmetry.space_group_name_H-M   'P 1'
#
loop_
_entity.id
_entity.type
_entity.pdbx_description
1 polymer ?
#
loop_
_entity_poly.entity_id
_entity_poly.type
_entity_poly.pdbx_seq_one_letter_code
_entity_poly.pdbx_strand_id
1 'polypeptide(L)'
;MKSPCGEAVPPGVYRRCLPAAGLSIEANTNHVPADGCYYLLQEDHILYSSSELRAVEERYDRLCAQFWQEQLRHDSPEERSQAALAILQRDPTDPEARHVIRHDGSDADRRRMQEMDRRAAFRNRTTSQRSARAARSKQEPT
;
A
#
# COMPACT_ATOMS: atom_id res chain seq x y z
N MET A 1 -12.35 -5.24 28.26
CA MET A 1 -13.73 -5.34 27.72
C MET A 1 -13.63 -5.16 26.20
N LYS A 2 -13.81 -6.23 25.42
CA LYS A 2 -13.85 -6.15 23.95
C LYS A 2 -15.29 -5.80 23.56
N SER A 3 -15.50 -4.63 22.98
CA SER A 3 -16.79 -4.27 22.38
C SER A 3 -17.09 -5.24 21.23
N PRO A 4 -18.30 -5.82 21.15
CA PRO A 4 -18.67 -6.67 20.03
C PRO A 4 -18.74 -5.81 18.76
N CYS A 5 -18.07 -6.23 17.68
CA CYS A 5 -18.22 -5.60 16.36
C CYS A 5 -19.71 -5.63 15.98
N GLY A 6 -20.33 -4.46 15.90
CA GLY A 6 -21.73 -4.32 15.51
C GLY A 6 -21.90 -4.35 13.99
N GLU A 7 -22.60 -5.37 13.52
CA GLU A 7 -23.71 -5.31 12.56
C GLU A 7 -23.49 -4.73 11.15
N ALA A 8 -22.33 -5.01 10.56
CA ALA A 8 -22.20 -5.11 9.11
C ALA A 8 -21.27 -6.28 8.76
N VAL A 9 -21.85 -7.46 8.47
CA VAL A 9 -21.08 -8.62 8.07
C VAL A 9 -20.41 -8.33 6.70
N PRO A 10 -19.08 -8.47 6.54
CA PRO A 10 -18.43 -8.39 5.23
C PRO A 10 -19.14 -9.34 4.27
N PRO A 11 -19.45 -8.93 3.03
CA PRO A 11 -20.34 -9.68 2.13
C PRO A 11 -19.76 -11.02 1.62
N GLY A 12 -18.64 -11.48 2.15
CA GLY A 12 -18.01 -12.75 1.79
C GLY A 12 -16.63 -12.89 2.43
N VAL A 13 -15.88 -13.87 1.93
CA VAL A 13 -14.48 -14.09 2.29
C VAL A 13 -13.65 -12.92 1.75
N TYR A 14 -12.87 -12.28 2.61
CA TYR A 14 -11.92 -11.24 2.22
C TYR A 14 -10.51 -11.65 2.66
N ARG A 15 -9.54 -11.53 1.75
CA ARG A 15 -8.12 -11.74 2.06
C ARG A 15 -7.23 -10.83 1.23
N ARG A 16 -6.40 -10.04 1.92
CA ARG A 16 -5.27 -9.29 1.34
C ARG A 16 -4.02 -9.67 2.10
N CYS A 17 -2.93 -10.05 1.43
CA CYS A 17 -1.73 -10.53 2.10
C CYS A 17 -0.45 -9.92 1.53
N LEU A 18 0.53 -9.75 2.42
CA LEU A 18 1.93 -9.53 2.10
C LEU A 18 2.71 -10.74 2.63
N PRO A 19 2.90 -11.79 1.81
CA PRO A 19 3.52 -13.03 2.26
C PRO A 19 4.94 -12.85 2.80
N ALA A 20 5.72 -11.94 2.21
CA ALA A 20 7.10 -11.65 2.63
C ALA A 20 7.21 -11.19 4.10
N ALA A 21 6.15 -10.60 4.64
CA ALA A 21 6.09 -10.12 6.03
C ALA A 21 5.21 -11.00 6.93
N GLY A 22 4.64 -12.09 6.40
CA GLY A 22 3.63 -12.88 7.10
C GLY A 22 2.35 -12.08 7.45
N LEU A 23 2.12 -10.92 6.82
CA LEU A 23 1.02 -10.02 7.14
C LEU A 23 -0.22 -10.29 6.28
N SER A 24 -1.41 -10.31 6.88
CA SER A 24 -2.66 -10.37 6.13
C SER A 24 -3.80 -9.56 6.78
N ILE A 25 -4.74 -9.12 5.95
CA ILE A 25 -6.07 -8.69 6.36
C ILE A 25 -7.04 -9.79 5.95
N GLU A 26 -7.81 -10.31 6.90
CA GLU A 26 -8.75 -11.41 6.67
C GLU A 26 -10.13 -11.13 7.25
N ALA A 27 -11.17 -11.64 6.60
CA ALA A 27 -12.55 -11.64 7.11
C ALA A 27 -13.25 -12.91 6.61
N ASN A 28 -14.01 -13.57 7.50
CA ASN A 28 -14.76 -14.79 7.18
C ASN A 28 -13.87 -15.92 6.58
N THR A 29 -12.61 -16.06 7.01
CA THR A 29 -11.71 -17.15 6.61
C THR A 29 -11.66 -18.24 7.69
N ASN A 30 -10.99 -19.38 7.42
CA ASN A 30 -10.77 -20.40 8.45
C ASN A 30 -9.85 -19.94 9.59
N HIS A 31 -9.11 -18.84 9.40
CA HIS A 31 -8.14 -18.32 10.36
C HIS A 31 -8.77 -17.28 11.31
N VAL A 32 -9.97 -16.76 10.98
CA VAL A 32 -10.60 -15.68 11.73
C VAL A 32 -12.10 -15.90 11.91
N PRO A 33 -12.70 -15.39 13.00
CA PRO A 33 -14.14 -15.47 13.20
C PRO A 33 -14.95 -14.86 12.04
N ALA A 34 -16.12 -15.46 11.78
CA ALA A 34 -17.12 -14.91 10.87
C ALA A 34 -18.11 -14.01 11.62
N ASP A 35 -17.59 -12.99 12.30
CA ASP A 35 -18.34 -12.14 13.24
C ASP A 35 -18.54 -10.70 12.76
N GLY A 36 -18.25 -10.44 11.48
CA GLY A 36 -18.44 -9.12 10.91
C GLY A 36 -17.23 -8.19 11.02
N CYS A 37 -16.12 -8.62 11.63
CA CYS A 37 -14.90 -7.82 11.66
C CYS A 37 -13.92 -8.20 10.53
N TYR A 38 -13.05 -7.26 10.20
CA TYR A 38 -11.80 -7.47 9.51
C TYR A 38 -10.68 -7.62 10.54
N TYR A 39 -9.76 -8.53 10.28
CA TYR A 39 -8.66 -8.89 11.17
C TYR A 39 -7.34 -8.63 10.48
N LEU A 40 -6.41 -7.99 11.17
CA LEU A 40 -5.01 -7.89 10.78
C LEU A 40 -4.22 -9.00 11.49
N LEU A 41 -3.58 -9.86 10.72
CA LEU A 41 -2.77 -10.97 11.20
C LEU A 41 -1.30 -10.77 10.86
N GLN A 42 -0.43 -11.32 11.70
CA GLN A 42 0.98 -11.58 11.42
C GLN A 42 1.29 -13.03 11.82
N GLU A 43 1.70 -13.87 10.87
CA GLU A 43 2.01 -15.28 11.11
C GLU A 43 0.89 -16.00 11.90
N ASP A 44 -0.36 -15.87 11.43
CA ASP A 44 -1.57 -16.41 12.06
C ASP A 44 -1.98 -15.79 13.42
N HIS A 45 -1.24 -14.81 13.94
CA HIS A 45 -1.61 -14.09 15.16
C HIS A 45 -2.42 -12.84 14.84
N ILE A 46 -3.63 -12.74 15.42
CA ILE A 46 -4.47 -11.54 15.31
C ILE A 46 -3.81 -10.39 16.10
N LEU A 47 -3.33 -9.38 15.38
CA LEU A 47 -2.77 -8.16 15.94
C LEU A 47 -3.83 -7.08 16.21
N TYR A 48 -4.86 -7.04 15.37
CA TYR A 48 -5.91 -6.04 15.45
C TYR A 48 -7.19 -6.51 14.76
N SER A 49 -8.34 -6.00 15.20
CA SER A 49 -9.64 -6.24 14.58
C SER A 49 -10.48 -4.96 14.57
N SER A 50 -11.29 -4.77 13.53
CA SER A 50 -12.28 -3.70 13.43
C SER A 50 -13.39 -4.11 12.47
N SER A 51 -14.62 -3.65 12.68
CA SER A 51 -15.69 -3.75 11.68
C SER A 51 -15.45 -2.85 10.46
N GLU A 52 -14.56 -1.86 10.58
CA GLU A 52 -14.22 -0.94 9.49
C GLU A 52 -12.96 -1.40 8.75
N LEU A 53 -13.11 -1.85 7.50
CA LEU A 53 -11.99 -2.27 6.65
C LEU A 53 -10.89 -1.20 6.57
N ARG A 54 -11.28 0.07 6.37
CA ARG A 54 -10.33 1.18 6.25
C ARG A 54 -9.40 1.31 7.46
N ALA A 55 -9.93 1.14 8.67
CA ALA A 55 -9.13 1.22 9.89
C ALA A 55 -8.09 0.09 9.97
N VAL A 56 -8.43 -1.10 9.46
CA VAL A 56 -7.51 -2.25 9.37
C VAL A 56 -6.49 -2.04 8.26
N GLU A 57 -6.91 -1.52 7.11
CA GLU A 57 -6.04 -1.19 5.97
C GLU A 57 -5.00 -0.13 6.34
N GLU A 58 -5.37 0.94 7.06
CA GLU A 58 -4.42 1.96 7.50
C GLU A 58 -3.32 1.37 8.41
N ARG A 59 -3.67 0.40 9.26
CA ARG A 59 -2.68 -0.30 10.10
C ARG A 59 -1.82 -1.26 9.28
N TYR A 60 -2.43 -2.04 8.41
CA TYR A 60 -1.74 -2.95 7.50
C TYR A 60 -0.74 -2.21 6.61
N ASP A 61 -1.14 -1.08 6.03
CA ASP A 61 -0.30 -0.27 5.16
C ASP A 61 0.89 0.33 5.93
N ARG A 62 0.71 0.69 7.22
CA ARG A 62 1.83 1.11 8.09
C ARG A 62 2.81 -0.04 8.35
N LEU A 63 2.34 -1.22 8.70
CA LEU A 63 3.21 -2.39 8.92
C LEU A 63 3.95 -2.79 7.63
N CYS A 64 3.27 -2.77 6.49
CA CYS A 64 3.91 -3.01 5.20
C CYS A 64 4.98 -1.97 4.89
N ALA A 65 4.73 -0.69 5.20
CA ALA A 65 5.73 0.36 4.98
C ALA A 65 6.95 0.14 5.86
N GLN A 66 6.75 -0.16 7.14
CA GLN A 66 7.82 -0.47 8.08
C GLN A 66 8.65 -1.67 7.61
N PHE A 67 8.00 -2.78 7.26
CA PHE A 67 8.67 -3.99 6.77
C PHE A 67 9.59 -3.69 5.58
N TRP A 68 9.09 -2.99 4.56
CA TRP A 68 9.90 -2.69 3.38
C TRP A 68 11.05 -1.73 3.69
N GLN A 69 10.85 -0.77 4.59
CA GLN A 69 11.92 0.13 5.01
C GLN A 69 13.03 -0.60 5.77
N GLU A 70 12.68 -1.55 6.64
CA GLU A 70 13.65 -2.42 7.29
C GLU A 70 14.42 -3.27 6.25
N GLN A 71 13.72 -3.75 5.23
CA GLN A 71 14.31 -4.59 4.19
C GLN A 71 15.27 -3.86 3.23
N LEU A 72 15.26 -2.51 3.21
CA LEU A 72 16.30 -1.73 2.51
C LEU A 72 17.70 -1.94 3.08
N ARG A 73 17.81 -2.47 4.31
CA ARG A 73 19.09 -2.74 4.98
C ARG A 73 19.50 -4.20 4.90
N HIS A 74 18.77 -5.03 4.16
CA HIS A 74 19.07 -6.45 4.05
C HIS A 74 20.43 -6.68 3.37
N ASP A 75 21.14 -7.76 3.73
CA ASP A 75 22.47 -8.04 3.19
C ASP A 75 22.43 -8.38 1.69
N SER A 76 21.33 -8.98 1.22
CA SER A 76 21.12 -9.32 -0.19
C SER A 76 20.77 -8.09 -1.06
N PRO A 77 21.57 -7.76 -2.09
CA PRO A 77 21.25 -6.67 -3.03
C PRO A 77 19.94 -6.87 -3.78
N GLU A 78 19.57 -8.12 -4.06
CA GLU A 78 18.32 -8.46 -4.71
C GLU A 78 17.13 -8.09 -3.81
N GLU A 79 17.19 -8.47 -2.55
CA GLU A 79 16.11 -8.17 -1.59
C GLU A 79 15.98 -6.67 -1.33
N ARG A 80 17.10 -5.96 -1.20
CA ARG A 80 17.08 -4.48 -1.10
C ARG A 80 16.39 -3.86 -2.30
N SER A 81 16.72 -4.33 -3.51
CA SER A 81 16.13 -3.83 -4.75
C SER A 81 14.63 -4.13 -4.84
N GLN A 82 14.20 -5.33 -4.43
CA GLN A 82 12.78 -5.67 -4.37
C GLN A 82 12.03 -4.77 -3.36
N ALA A 83 12.59 -4.55 -2.17
CA ALA A 83 12.03 -3.67 -1.16
C ALA A 83 11.92 -2.22 -1.66
N ALA A 84 12.97 -1.73 -2.31
CA ALA A 84 12.97 -0.40 -2.91
C ALA A 84 11.90 -0.24 -3.99
N LEU A 85 11.71 -1.23 -4.87
CA LEU A 85 10.61 -1.19 -5.82
C LEU A 85 9.23 -1.18 -5.15
N ALA A 86 9.04 -1.95 -4.07
CA ALA A 86 7.79 -1.97 -3.32
C ALA A 86 7.49 -0.60 -2.67
N ILE A 87 8.50 0.07 -2.12
CA ILE A 87 8.40 1.43 -1.60
C ILE A 87 8.02 2.41 -2.72
N LEU A 88 8.72 2.36 -3.86
CA LEU A 88 8.47 3.29 -4.98
C LEU A 88 7.08 3.16 -5.58
N GLN A 89 6.43 2.00 -5.48
CA GLN A 89 5.05 1.83 -5.95
C GLN A 89 4.07 2.66 -5.12
N ARG A 90 4.39 2.89 -3.84
CA ARG A 90 3.60 3.70 -2.91
C ARG A 90 4.02 5.16 -2.93
N ASP A 91 5.32 5.41 -2.81
CA ASP A 91 5.94 6.73 -2.89
C ASP A 91 7.04 6.74 -3.96
N PRO A 92 6.72 7.14 -5.20
CA PRO A 92 7.69 7.22 -6.29
C PRO A 92 8.88 8.17 -6.03
N THR A 93 8.76 9.04 -5.03
CA THR A 93 9.75 10.08 -4.71
C THR A 93 10.68 9.71 -3.55
N ASP A 94 10.51 8.54 -2.93
CA ASP A 94 11.32 8.10 -1.80
C ASP A 94 12.83 8.09 -2.16
N PRO A 95 13.66 8.94 -1.49
CA PRO A 95 15.05 9.12 -1.88
C PRO A 95 15.93 7.91 -1.57
N GLU A 96 15.60 7.15 -0.51
CA GLU A 96 16.39 6.00 -0.06
C GLU A 96 16.15 4.82 -1.00
N ALA A 97 14.89 4.52 -1.32
CA ALA A 97 14.54 3.50 -2.29
C ALA A 97 15.12 3.81 -3.67
N ARG A 98 15.08 5.08 -4.12
CA ARG A 98 15.75 5.48 -5.37
C ARG A 98 17.26 5.35 -5.32
N HIS A 99 17.89 5.52 -4.15
CA HIS A 99 19.32 5.30 -3.99
C HIS A 99 19.66 3.82 -4.16
N VAL A 100 18.91 2.93 -3.49
CA VAL A 100 19.09 1.47 -3.59
C VAL A 100 18.93 0.98 -5.03
N ILE A 101 17.88 1.38 -5.76
CA ILE A 101 17.70 0.95 -7.17
C ILE A 101 18.84 1.43 -8.07
N ARG A 102 19.44 2.59 -7.80
CA ARG A 102 20.57 3.08 -8.59
C ARG A 102 21.82 2.24 -8.36
N HIS A 103 22.11 1.91 -7.10
CA HIS A 103 23.34 1.22 -6.70
C HIS A 103 23.24 -0.30 -6.89
N ASP A 104 22.20 -0.91 -6.34
CA ASP A 104 22.04 -2.36 -6.25
C ASP A 104 21.08 -2.92 -7.32
N GLY A 105 20.22 -2.08 -7.87
CA GLY A 105 19.18 -2.51 -8.82
C GLY A 105 19.72 -2.96 -10.16
N SER A 106 19.05 -3.95 -10.75
CA SER A 106 19.30 -4.41 -12.11
C SER A 106 18.87 -3.35 -13.15
N ASP A 107 19.26 -3.54 -14.41
CA ASP A 107 18.76 -2.71 -15.51
C ASP A 107 17.24 -2.77 -15.66
N ALA A 108 16.63 -3.91 -15.34
CA ALA A 108 15.18 -4.05 -15.32
C ALA A 108 14.54 -3.19 -14.22
N ASP A 109 15.16 -3.12 -13.04
CA ASP A 109 14.66 -2.33 -11.91
C ASP A 109 14.76 -0.84 -12.20
N ARG A 110 15.89 -0.41 -12.78
CA ARG A 110 16.08 0.98 -13.23
C ARG A 110 15.05 1.39 -14.29
N ARG A 111 14.73 0.50 -15.24
CA ARG A 111 13.68 0.74 -16.24
C ARG A 111 12.29 0.86 -15.59
N ARG A 112 11.97 0.01 -14.61
CA ARG A 112 10.71 0.11 -13.86
C ARG A 112 10.61 1.44 -13.13
N MET A 113 11.66 1.87 -12.42
CA MET A 113 11.68 3.18 -11.75
C MET A 113 11.43 4.34 -12.74
N GLN A 114 12.07 4.32 -13.91
CA GLN A 114 11.83 5.33 -14.96
C GLN A 114 10.39 5.31 -15.49
N GLU A 115 9.78 4.15 -15.63
CA GLU A 115 8.38 4.03 -16.05
C GLU A 115 7.43 4.62 -15.00
N MET A 116 7.72 4.39 -13.72
CA MET A 116 6.96 4.95 -12.60
C MET A 116 7.05 6.48 -12.59
N ASP A 117 8.24 7.04 -12.85
CA ASP A 117 8.43 8.49 -13.02
C ASP A 117 7.58 9.05 -14.17
N ARG A 118 7.55 8.36 -15.32
CA ARG A 118 6.72 8.76 -16.48
C ARG A 118 5.24 8.76 -16.12
N ARG A 119 4.76 7.71 -15.43
CA ARG A 119 3.36 7.61 -14.99
C ARG A 119 3.00 8.71 -14.00
N ALA A 120 3.87 9.00 -13.04
CA ALA A 120 3.67 10.08 -12.07
C ALA A 120 3.59 11.45 -12.77
N ALA A 121 4.50 11.73 -13.71
CA ALA A 121 4.50 12.96 -14.49
C ALA A 121 3.22 13.13 -15.33
N PHE A 122 2.74 12.04 -15.95
CA PHE A 122 1.50 12.06 -16.73
C PHE A 122 0.28 12.38 -15.84
N ARG A 123 0.16 11.71 -14.68
CA ARG A 123 -0.92 11.99 -13.72
C ARG A 123 -0.95 13.46 -13.32
N ASN A 124 0.20 14.04 -12.97
CA ASN A 124 0.28 15.44 -12.57
C ASN A 124 -0.16 16.39 -13.69
N ARG A 125 0.22 16.13 -14.95
CA ARG A 125 -0.24 16.93 -16.11
C ARG A 125 -1.75 16.87 -16.28
N THR A 126 -2.36 15.68 -16.19
CA THR A 126 -3.82 15.53 -16.37
C THR A 126 -4.61 16.22 -15.25
N THR A 127 -4.13 16.17 -14.01
CA THR A 127 -4.74 16.87 -12.88
C THR A 127 -4.67 18.39 -13.06
N SER A 128 -3.50 18.93 -13.42
CA SER A 128 -3.33 20.37 -13.68
C SER A 128 -4.16 20.89 -14.86
N GLN A 129 -4.35 20.07 -15.91
CA GLN A 129 -5.20 20.46 -17.04
C GLN A 129 -6.69 20.45 -16.69
N ARG A 130 -7.15 19.50 -15.86
CA ARG A 130 -8.55 19.45 -15.39
C ARG A 130 -8.89 20.63 -14.48
N SER A 131 -7.99 21.00 -13.55
CA SER A 131 -8.18 22.16 -12.69
C SER A 131 -8.16 23.49 -13.45
N ALA A 132 -7.27 23.65 -14.44
CA ALA A 132 -7.25 24.83 -15.30
C ALA A 132 -8.52 25.00 -16.15
N ARG A 133 -9.07 23.89 -16.67
CA ARG A 133 -10.33 23.91 -17.45
C ARG A 133 -11.55 24.22 -16.59
N ALA A 134 -11.62 23.66 -15.38
CA ALA A 134 -12.70 23.92 -14.43
C ALA A 134 -12.70 25.36 -13.90
N ALA A 135 -11.53 26.01 -13.78
CA ALA A 135 -11.43 27.42 -13.39
C ALA A 135 -11.92 28.36 -14.50
N ARG A 136 -11.64 28.06 -15.77
CA ARG A 136 -12.12 28.84 -16.93
C ARG A 136 -13.64 28.81 -17.09
N SER A 137 -14.29 27.67 -16.83
CA SER A 137 -15.76 27.57 -16.93
C SER A 137 -16.54 28.28 -15.81
N LYS A 138 -15.88 28.81 -14.77
CA LYS A 138 -16.52 29.55 -13.68
C LYS A 138 -16.47 31.08 -13.84
N GLN A 139 -15.87 31.58 -14.92
CA GLN A 139 -15.70 33.02 -15.17
C GLN A 139 -16.68 33.63 -16.19
N GLU A 140 -17.67 32.88 -16.67
CA GLU A 140 -18.75 33.44 -17.50
C GLU A 140 -20.10 33.40 -16.76
N PRO A 141 -20.51 34.53 -16.17
CA PRO A 141 -21.92 34.88 -16.00
C PRO A 141 -22.26 36.05 -16.95
N THR A 142 -23.15 35.80 -17.91
CA THR A 142 -23.99 36.81 -18.57
C THR A 142 -25.29 36.97 -17.82
#